data_AF-A0A2K8XHK6-F1
#
_entry.id   AF-A0A2K8XHK6-F1
#
_cell.length_a   1.000
_cell.length_b   1.000
_cell.length_c   1.000
_cell.angle_alpha   90.00
_cell.angle_beta   90.00
_cell.angle_gamma   90.00
#
_symmetry.space_group_name_H-M   'P 1'
#
loop_
_entity.id
_entity.type
_entity.pdbx_description
1 polymer ?
#
loop_
_entity_poly.entity_id
_entity_poly.type
_entity_poly.pdbx_seq_one_letter_code
_entity_poly.pdbx_strand_id
1 'polypeptide(L)'
;MGNTITYKPDGLAILEDIHADLLSSLANSNNSLSIRILNNLLEKINIAIQVIKYKPRLPLYQIEENIIKTCKDDNTIQRAVVDFRFVEKFKKIDLSRAYYLTINI
;
A
#
# COMPACT_ATOMS: atom_id res chain seq x y z
N MET A 1 -29.74 1.54 4.90
CA MET A 1 -28.55 0.90 5.50
C MET A 1 -27.43 1.02 4.49
N GLY A 2 -26.47 1.91 4.71
CA GLY A 2 -25.39 2.16 3.76
C GLY A 2 -24.39 1.00 3.77
N ASN A 3 -24.18 0.36 2.62
CA ASN A 3 -23.09 -0.60 2.46
C ASN A 3 -21.78 0.16 2.66
N THR A 4 -21.13 -0.03 3.82
CA THR A 4 -19.74 0.36 4.01
C THR A 4 -18.90 -0.46 3.04
N ILE A 5 -18.51 0.12 1.91
CA ILE A 5 -17.55 -0.47 1.00
C ILE A 5 -16.23 -0.51 1.76
N THR A 6 -15.92 -1.67 2.35
CA THR A 6 -14.65 -1.90 3.03
C THR A 6 -13.57 -1.86 1.95
N TYR A 7 -12.82 -0.76 1.89
CA TYR A 7 -11.68 -0.63 1.00
C TYR A 7 -10.75 -1.83 1.17
N LYS A 8 -10.67 -2.67 0.13
CA LYS A 8 -9.65 -3.69 -0.03
C LYS A 8 -8.64 -3.15 -1.05
N PRO A 9 -7.34 -3.11 -0.71
CA PRO A 9 -6.31 -2.75 -1.67
C PRO A 9 -6.34 -3.67 -2.90
N ASP A 10 -6.03 -3.11 -4.06
CA ASP A 10 -5.89 -3.89 -5.29
C ASP A 10 -4.83 -4.99 -5.13
N GLY A 11 -5.10 -6.16 -5.70
CA GLY A 11 -4.21 -7.32 -5.59
C GLY A 11 -4.26 -8.07 -4.24
N LEU A 12 -4.96 -7.57 -3.23
CA LEU A 12 -5.08 -8.27 -1.94
C LEU A 12 -5.77 -9.64 -2.10
N ALA A 13 -6.88 -9.69 -2.83
CA ALA A 13 -7.62 -10.94 -3.07
C ALA A 13 -6.74 -11.99 -3.76
N ILE A 14 -5.94 -11.56 -4.75
CA ILE A 14 -5.01 -12.43 -5.48
C ILE A 14 -3.96 -13.02 -4.53
N LEU A 15 -3.40 -12.22 -3.62
CA LEU A 15 -2.44 -12.72 -2.63
C LEU A 15 -3.08 -13.67 -1.61
N GLU A 16 -4.32 -13.38 -1.18
CA GLU A 16 -5.07 -14.26 -0.27
C GLU A 16 -5.37 -15.62 -0.92
N ASP A 17 -5.70 -15.65 -2.21
CA ASP A 17 -5.91 -16.89 -2.97
C ASP A 17 -4.61 -17.69 -3.12
N ILE A 18 -3.51 -17.03 -3.53
CA ILE A 18 -2.17 -17.66 -3.62
C ILE A 18 -1.75 -18.24 -2.26
N HIS A 19 -2.04 -17.54 -1.16
CA HIS A 19 -1.73 -18.03 0.19
C HIS A 19 -2.53 -19.30 0.53
N ALA A 20 -3.81 -19.37 0.15
CA ALA A 20 -4.64 -20.55 0.35
C ALA A 20 -4.16 -21.76 -0.48
N ASP A 21 -3.74 -21.53 -1.73
CA ASP A 21 -3.17 -22.56 -2.60
C ASP A 21 -1.86 -23.12 -2.04
N LEU A 22 -0.99 -22.25 -1.51
CA LEU A 22 0.27 -22.66 -0.88
C LEU A 22 0.05 -23.47 0.39
N LEU A 23 -0.91 -23.10 1.24
CA LEU A 23 -1.30 -23.88 2.43
C LEU A 23 -1.80 -25.28 2.04
N SER A 24 -2.63 -25.34 1.00
CA SER A 24 -3.15 -26.60 0.47
C SER A 24 -2.04 -27.48 -0.12
N SER A 25 -1.06 -26.85 -0.78
CA SER A 25 0.12 -27.54 -1.33
C SER A 25 1.05 -28.07 -0.24
N LEU A 26 1.21 -27.32 0.84
CA LEU A 26 2.00 -27.72 2.01
C LEU A 26 1.38 -28.93 2.72
N ALA A 27 0.06 -28.94 2.91
CA ALA A 27 -0.65 -30.04 3.55
C ALA A 27 -0.53 -31.38 2.79
N ASN A 28 -0.34 -31.31 1.47
CA ASN A 28 -0.20 -32.48 0.59
C ASN A 28 1.28 -32.85 0.28
N SER A 29 2.25 -32.15 0.87
CA SER A 29 3.67 -32.35 0.56
C SER A 29 4.32 -33.36 1.51
N ASN A 30 4.89 -34.43 0.95
CA ASN A 30 5.61 -35.47 1.71
C ASN A 30 7.15 -35.32 1.63
N ASN A 31 7.65 -34.34 0.87
CA ASN A 31 9.08 -34.13 0.66
C ASN A 31 9.58 -32.97 1.54
N SER A 32 10.56 -33.24 2.40
CA SER A 32 11.13 -32.25 3.33
C SER A 32 11.72 -31.02 2.63
N LEU A 33 12.30 -31.17 1.43
CA LEU A 33 12.81 -30.05 0.64
C LEU A 33 11.67 -29.17 0.12
N SER A 34 10.60 -29.80 -0.38
CA SER A 34 9.40 -29.12 -0.87
C SER A 34 8.69 -28.36 0.26
N ILE A 35 8.56 -28.97 1.43
CA ILE A 35 8.02 -28.33 2.64
C ILE A 35 8.80 -27.05 2.99
N ARG A 36 10.14 -27.12 2.97
CA ARG A 36 10.98 -25.95 3.27
C ARG A 36 10.78 -24.82 2.25
N ILE A 37 10.71 -25.16 0.96
CA ILE A 37 10.47 -24.18 -0.11
C ILE A 37 9.08 -23.55 0.04
N LEU A 38 8.05 -24.37 0.29
CA LEU A 38 6.68 -23.91 0.49
C LEU A 38 6.56 -22.98 1.69
N ASN A 39 7.17 -23.33 2.83
CA ASN A 39 7.21 -22.46 4.01
C ASN A 39 7.85 -21.10 3.72
N ASN A 40 8.97 -21.07 2.99
CA ASN A 40 9.62 -19.81 2.59
C ASN A 40 8.73 -18.96 1.68
N LEU A 41 7.98 -19.58 0.76
CA LEU A 41 7.03 -18.87 -0.11
C LEU A 41 5.86 -18.32 0.71
N LEU A 42 5.36 -19.11 1.65
CA LEU A 42 4.25 -18.75 2.53
C LEU A 42 4.60 -17.56 3.43
N GLU A 43 5.83 -17.52 3.95
CA GLU A 43 6.34 -16.38 4.71
C GLU A 43 6.41 -15.10 3.85
N LYS A 44 6.92 -15.20 2.63
CA LYS A 44 6.99 -14.05 1.70
C LYS A 44 5.60 -13.52 1.33
N ILE A 45 4.65 -14.41 1.05
CA ILE A 45 3.26 -14.03 0.75
C ILE A 45 2.59 -13.41 1.97
N ASN A 46 2.84 -13.92 3.18
CA ASN A 46 2.36 -13.31 4.41
C ASN A 46 2.89 -11.90 4.61
N ILE A 47 4.18 -11.67 4.36
CA ILE A 47 4.77 -10.34 4.41
C ILE A 47 4.11 -9.44 3.35
N ALA A 48 3.91 -9.92 2.12
CA ALA A 48 3.22 -9.15 1.08
C ALA A 48 1.78 -8.79 1.46
N ILE A 49 1.02 -9.74 2.02
CA ILE A 49 -0.33 -9.49 2.55
C ILE A 49 -0.27 -8.46 3.68
N GLN A 50 0.68 -8.55 4.60
CA GLN A 50 0.84 -7.58 5.69
C GLN A 50 1.17 -6.18 5.15
N VAL A 51 2.04 -6.06 4.15
CA VAL A 51 2.40 -4.80 3.51
C VAL A 51 1.22 -4.21 2.74
N ILE A 52 0.42 -5.04 2.07
CA ILE A 52 -0.77 -4.57 1.35
C ILE A 52 -1.91 -4.21 2.31
N LYS A 53 -2.15 -5.03 3.35
CA LYS A 53 -3.14 -4.76 4.41
C LYS A 53 -2.70 -3.62 5.32
N TYR A 54 -1.41 -3.28 5.34
CA TYR A 54 -0.90 -2.12 6.05
C TYR A 54 -1.60 -0.90 5.45
N LYS A 55 -2.60 -0.40 6.18
CA LYS A 55 -3.16 0.92 5.91
C LYS A 55 -2.06 1.93 6.24
N PRO A 56 -1.41 2.57 5.26
CA PRO A 56 -0.64 3.76 5.59
C PRO A 56 -1.64 4.72 6.25
N ARG A 57 -1.27 5.29 7.41
CA ARG A 57 -2.16 6.17 8.20
C ARG A 57 -2.74 7.34 7.38
N LEU A 58 -2.11 7.67 6.26
CA LEU A 58 -2.69 8.45 5.17
C LEU A 58 -2.45 7.73 3.85
N PRO A 59 -3.43 7.70 2.93
CA PRO A 59 -3.22 7.20 1.58
C PRO A 59 -2.44 8.21 0.75
N LEU A 60 -1.20 8.51 1.14
CA LEU A 60 -0.37 9.55 0.54
C LEU A 60 -0.26 9.36 -0.98
N TYR A 61 -0.09 8.12 -1.43
CA TYR A 61 -0.07 7.79 -2.86
C TYR A 61 -1.36 8.24 -3.60
N GLN A 62 -2.54 8.00 -3.02
CA GLN A 62 -3.81 8.41 -3.64
C GLN A 62 -4.03 9.92 -3.57
N ILE A 63 -3.52 10.56 -2.51
CA ILE A 63 -3.52 12.02 -2.37
C ILE A 63 -2.60 12.64 -3.42
N GLU A 64 -1.40 12.10 -3.60
CA GLU A 64 -0.43 12.51 -4.62
C GLU A 64 -1.01 12.37 -6.02
N GLU A 65 -1.58 11.22 -6.39
CA GLU A 65 -2.22 11.00 -7.69
C GLU A 65 -3.35 12.00 -7.96
N ASN A 66 -4.20 12.27 -6.97
CA ASN A 66 -5.28 13.25 -7.10
C ASN A 66 -4.76 14.69 -7.26
N ILE A 67 -3.69 15.06 -6.54
CA ILE A 67 -3.06 16.38 -6.68
C ILE A 67 -2.43 16.51 -8.07
N ILE A 68 -1.68 15.50 -8.53
CA ILE A 68 -1.08 15.48 -9.87
C ILE A 68 -2.15 15.67 -10.94
N LYS A 69 -3.24 14.92 -10.86
CA LYS A 69 -4.36 15.03 -11.80
C LYS A 69 -4.96 16.43 -11.79
N THR A 70 -5.30 16.95 -10.60
CA THR A 70 -5.90 18.29 -10.46
C THR A 70 -4.98 19.38 -11.01
N CYS A 71 -3.68 19.29 -10.75
CA CYS A 71 -2.70 20.24 -11.27
C CYS A 71 -2.56 20.14 -12.79
N LYS A 72 -2.59 18.93 -13.37
CA LYS A 72 -2.50 18.74 -14.83
C LYS A 72 -3.75 19.14 -15.59
N ASP A 73 -4.92 19.09 -14.94
CA ASP A 73 -6.18 19.53 -15.53
C ASP A 73 -6.27 21.08 -15.61
N ASP A 74 -5.44 21.80 -14.85
CA ASP A 74 -5.36 23.27 -14.86
C ASP A 74 -4.21 23.77 -15.76
N ASN A 75 -4.57 24.15 -16.99
CA ASN A 75 -3.64 24.66 -18.00
C ASN A 75 -2.99 26.02 -17.64
N THR A 76 -3.40 26.67 -16.55
CA THR A 76 -2.81 27.94 -16.11
C THR A 76 -1.58 27.76 -15.22
N ILE A 77 -1.40 26.55 -14.68
CA ILE A 77 -0.28 26.23 -13.79
C ILE A 77 0.89 25.69 -14.64
N GLN A 78 2.06 26.32 -14.52
CA GLN A 78 3.28 25.85 -15.18
C GLN A 78 4.06 24.83 -14.33
N ARG A 79 3.98 24.97 -13.01
CA ARG A 79 4.65 24.10 -12.04
C ARG A 79 3.94 24.17 -10.69
N ALA A 80 3.78 23.03 -10.03
CA ALA A 80 3.26 22.96 -8.67
C ALA A 80 4.25 22.27 -7.73
N VAL A 81 4.38 22.81 -6.52
CA VAL A 81 5.18 22.24 -5.43
C VAL A 81 4.29 22.08 -4.22
N VAL A 82 4.21 20.87 -3.68
CA VAL A 82 3.38 20.55 -2.51
C VAL A 82 4.24 19.99 -1.40
N ASP A 83 4.19 20.68 -0.25
CA ASP A 83 4.85 20.28 1.00
C ASP A 83 3.83 19.64 1.95
N PHE A 84 4.03 18.36 2.28
CA PHE A 84 3.25 17.72 3.34
C PHE A 84 3.96 17.85 4.68
N ARG A 85 3.28 18.47 5.64
CA ARG A 85 3.77 18.63 7.02
C ARG A 85 2.89 17.85 7.98
N PHE A 86 3.46 16.84 8.63
CA PHE A 86 2.77 16.11 9.69
C PHE A 86 2.92 16.86 11.01
N VAL A 87 1.81 16.96 11.72
CA VAL A 87 1.72 17.74 12.94
C VAL A 87 1.31 16.80 14.08
N GLU A 88 2.08 16.82 15.16
CA GLU A 88 1.73 16.09 16.39
C GLU A 88 0.55 16.75 17.12
N LYS A 89 -0.03 16.06 18.11
CA LYS A 89 -1.20 16.48 18.90
C LYS A 89 -1.09 17.91 19.47
N PHE A 90 0.12 18.45 19.64
CA PHE A 90 0.39 19.78 20.18
C PHE A 90 0.91 20.80 19.16
N LYS A 91 0.53 20.65 17.87
CA LYS A 91 0.96 21.57 16.79
C LYS A 91 2.48 21.59 16.53
N LYS A 92 3.23 20.65 17.09
CA LYS A 92 4.66 20.49 16.79
C LYS A 92 4.77 19.85 15.40
N ILE A 93 5.45 20.53 14.48
CA ILE A 93 5.76 19.98 13.17
C ILE A 93 6.81 18.89 13.37
N ASP A 94 6.49 17.69 12.94
CA ASP A 94 7.45 16.60 12.89
C ASP A 94 8.31 16.75 11.62
N LEU A 95 9.46 17.42 11.78
CA LEU A 95 10.41 17.66 10.70
C LEU A 95 11.05 16.37 10.18
N SER A 96 10.97 15.25 10.92
CA SER A 96 11.49 13.95 10.46
C SER A 96 10.62 13.29 9.39
N ARG A 97 9.39 13.80 9.19
CA ARG A 97 8.39 13.23 8.28
C ARG A 97 8.02 14.16 7.12
N ALA A 98 8.87 15.12 6.78
CA ALA A 98 8.63 16.01 5.64
C ALA A 98 8.61 15.21 4.32
N TYR A 99 7.58 15.40 3.50
CA TYR A 99 7.46 14.81 2.17
C TYR A 99 7.29 15.93 1.14
N TYR A 100 8.00 15.83 0.01
CA TYR A 100 8.12 16.86 -1.00
C TYR A 100 7.68 16.31 -2.37
N LEU A 101 6.64 16.90 -2.95
CA LEU A 101 6.14 16.54 -4.27
C LEU A 101 6.36 17.72 -5.24
N THR A 102 7.09 17.48 -6.33
CA THR A 102 7.19 18.41 -7.46
C THR A 102 6.42 17.87 -8.65
N ILE A 103 5.55 18.70 -9.21
CA ILE A 103 4.74 18.37 -10.38
C ILE A 103 5.15 19.31 -11.50
N ASN A 104 5.63 18.72 -12.59
CA ASN A 104 5.81 19.38 -13.86
C ASN A 104 4.56 19.08 -14.70
N ILE A 105 3.90 20.14 -15.17
CA ILE A 105 2.68 20.06 -15.98
C ILE A 105 3.07 20.05 -17.45
#